data_AF-A0A842WZZ8-F1
#
_entry.id   AF-A0A842WZZ8-F1
#
_cell.length_a   1.000
_cell.length_b   1.000
_cell.length_c   1.000
_cell.angle_alpha   90.00
_cell.angle_beta   90.00
_cell.angle_gamma   90.00
#
_symmetry.space_group_name_H-M   'P 1'
#
loop_
_entity.id
_entity.type
_entity.pdbx_description
1 polymer ?
#
loop_
_entity_poly.entity_id
_entity_poly.type
_entity_poly.pdbx_seq_one_letter_code
_entity_poly.pdbx_strand_id
1 'polypeptide(L)'
;MNLRRIASIYCGFVGISMIMLWTMLFATGQIPELQTEFFRIIAHILAEVATAILLLLSAIGLEKKTRWADKIFIFALGALFYTLIASPGYYIHFEIAPIAVMFFVLLIIDLVFLYIALFNTEQFD
;
A
#
# COMPACT_ATOMS: atom_id res chain seq x y z
N MET A 1 18.06 -0.37 14.71
CA MET A 1 16.93 -1.22 14.27
C MET A 1 17.23 -1.65 12.85
N ASN A 2 17.16 -2.94 12.51
CA ASN A 2 17.51 -3.43 11.17
C ASN A 2 16.49 -2.88 10.15
N LEU A 3 16.96 -2.20 9.09
CA LEU A 3 16.10 -1.54 8.10
C LEU A 3 15.07 -2.50 7.48
N ARG A 4 15.48 -3.75 7.24
CA ARG A 4 14.61 -4.80 6.72
C ARG A 4 13.43 -5.11 7.65
N ARG A 5 13.66 -5.03 8.96
CA ARG A 5 12.58 -5.18 9.96
C ARG A 5 11.63 -3.99 9.93
N ILE A 6 12.13 -2.78 9.73
CA ILE A 6 11.30 -1.58 9.58
C ILE A 6 10.44 -1.69 8.32
N ALA A 7 11.06 -2.07 7.19
CA ALA A 7 10.36 -2.29 5.92
C ALA A 7 9.28 -3.36 6.05
N SER A 8 9.57 -4.48 6.72
CA SER A 8 8.59 -5.53 6.97
C SER A 8 7.40 -5.04 7.81
N ILE A 9 7.66 -4.31 8.90
CA ILE A 9 6.60 -3.73 9.74
C ILE A 9 5.77 -2.73 8.93
N TYR A 10 6.42 -1.88 8.13
CA TYR A 10 5.75 -0.92 7.26
C TYR A 10 4.82 -1.61 6.27
N CYS A 11 5.31 -2.59 5.51
CA CYS A 11 4.49 -3.36 4.57
C CYS A 11 3.34 -4.08 5.26
N GLY A 12 3.60 -4.71 6.42
CA GLY A 12 2.57 -5.39 7.20
C GLY A 12 1.48 -4.43 7.66
N PHE A 13 1.86 -3.29 8.24
CA PHE A 13 0.94 -2.28 8.73
C PHE A 13 0.08 -1.69 7.62
N VAL A 14 0.69 -1.25 6.51
CA VAL A 14 -0.03 -0.65 5.38
C VAL A 14 -0.95 -1.68 4.73
N GLY A 15 -0.44 -2.90 4.46
CA GLY A 15 -1.23 -3.98 3.88
C GLY A 15 -2.45 -4.36 4.71
N ILE A 16 -2.29 -4.52 6.04
CA ILE A 16 -3.42 -4.78 6.95
C ILE A 16 -4.42 -3.62 6.92
N SER A 17 -3.93 -2.37 6.98
CA SER A 17 -4.77 -1.18 6.99
C SER A 17 -5.62 -1.06 5.73
N MET A 18 -5.05 -1.37 4.55
CA MET A 18 -5.79 -1.37 3.29
C MET A 18 -6.92 -2.41 3.28
N ILE A 19 -6.64 -3.64 3.72
CA ILE A 19 -7.68 -4.68 3.81
C ILE A 19 -8.77 -4.29 4.82
N MET A 20 -8.39 -3.76 5.99
CA MET A 20 -9.33 -3.32 7.00
C MET A 20 -10.22 -2.18 6.50
N LEU A 21 -9.65 -1.20 5.80
CA LEU A 21 -10.39 -0.08 5.22
C LEU A 21 -11.46 -0.58 4.24
N TRP A 22 -11.07 -1.38 3.24
CA TRP A 22 -12.03 -1.92 2.28
C TRP A 22 -13.09 -2.80 2.94
N THR A 23 -12.69 -3.67 3.86
CA THR A 23 -13.63 -4.51 4.61
C THR A 23 -14.67 -3.66 5.33
N MET A 24 -14.23 -2.57 5.97
CA MET A 24 -15.13 -1.65 6.67
C MET A 24 -16.07 -0.93 5.70
N LEU A 25 -15.56 -0.37 4.60
CA LEU A 25 -16.38 0.31 3.59
C LEU A 25 -17.44 -0.61 2.96
N PHE A 26 -17.08 -1.87 2.69
CA PHE A 26 -18.01 -2.88 2.22
C PHE A 26 -19.08 -3.21 3.27
N ALA A 27 -18.67 -3.41 4.53
CA ALA A 27 -19.58 -3.77 5.61
C ALA A 27 -20.56 -2.63 5.98
N THR A 28 -20.14 -1.37 5.87
CA THR A 28 -20.97 -0.19 6.14
C THR A 28 -21.80 0.27 4.95
N GLY A 29 -21.62 -0.34 3.78
CA GLY A 29 -22.29 0.08 2.54
C GLY A 29 -21.85 1.47 2.04
N GLN A 30 -20.66 1.93 2.44
CA GLN A 30 -20.13 3.26 2.12
C GLN A 30 -19.40 3.31 0.77
N ILE A 31 -19.84 2.50 -0.20
CA ILE A 31 -19.31 2.46 -1.57
C ILE A 31 -20.45 2.77 -2.55
N PRO A 32 -20.91 4.03 -2.63
CA PRO A 32 -22.02 4.41 -3.51
C PRO A 32 -21.74 4.11 -5.00
N GLU A 33 -20.46 4.10 -5.40
CA GLU A 33 -19.99 3.84 -6.76
C GLU A 33 -20.30 2.42 -7.25
N LEU A 34 -20.62 1.48 -6.35
CA LEU A 34 -21.07 0.14 -6.75
C LEU A 34 -22.35 0.20 -7.60
N GLN A 35 -23.19 1.22 -7.42
CA GLN A 35 -24.43 1.37 -8.18
C GLN A 35 -24.29 2.30 -9.39
N THR A 36 -23.38 3.27 -9.34
CA THR A 36 -23.25 4.27 -10.40
C THR A 36 -22.14 3.95 -11.40
N GLU A 37 -21.02 3.38 -10.94
CA GLU A 37 -19.75 3.29 -11.67
C GLU A 37 -19.05 1.95 -11.39
N PHE A 38 -19.82 0.85 -11.45
CA PHE A 38 -19.44 -0.48 -10.98
C PHE A 38 -18.06 -0.95 -11.48
N PHE A 39 -17.81 -0.90 -12.79
CA PHE A 39 -16.54 -1.39 -13.35
C PHE A 39 -15.33 -0.57 -12.88
N ARG A 40 -15.50 0.74 -12.72
CA ARG A 40 -14.44 1.64 -12.27
C ARG A 40 -14.04 1.35 -10.83
N ILE A 41 -15.03 1.23 -9.94
CA ILE A 41 -14.76 0.98 -8.52
C ILE A 41 -14.22 -0.43 -8.28
N ILE A 42 -14.71 -1.44 -9.00
CA ILE A 42 -14.19 -2.81 -8.87
C ILE A 42 -12.73 -2.89 -9.33
N ALA A 43 -12.38 -2.25 -10.45
CA ALA A 43 -10.98 -2.20 -10.89
C ALA A 43 -10.08 -1.50 -9.85
N HIS A 44 -10.57 -0.41 -9.25
CA HIS A 44 -9.85 0.29 -8.17
C HIS A 44 -9.65 -0.59 -6.93
N ILE A 45 -10.71 -1.24 -6.43
CA ILE A 45 -10.65 -2.17 -5.30
C ILE A 45 -9.69 -3.32 -5.60
N LEU A 46 -9.76 -3.92 -6.80
CA LEU A 46 -8.88 -5.02 -7.17
C LEU A 46 -7.41 -4.61 -7.16
N ALA A 47 -7.10 -3.42 -7.66
CA ALA A 47 -5.73 -2.88 -7.62
C ALA A 47 -5.25 -2.69 -6.17
N GLU A 48 -6.08 -2.13 -5.30
CA GLU A 48 -5.71 -1.91 -3.90
C GLU A 48 -5.61 -3.22 -3.09
N VAL A 49 -6.52 -4.17 -3.30
CA VAL A 49 -6.47 -5.49 -2.65
C VAL A 49 -5.25 -6.28 -3.12
N ALA A 50 -4.93 -6.25 -4.43
CA ALA A 50 -3.72 -6.89 -4.95
C ALA A 50 -2.46 -6.25 -4.35
N THR A 51 -2.42 -4.92 -4.25
CA THR A 51 -1.33 -4.18 -3.60
C THR A 51 -1.18 -4.59 -2.14
N ALA A 52 -2.28 -4.66 -1.39
CA ALA A 52 -2.27 -5.09 0.00
C ALA A 52 -1.75 -6.51 0.17
N ILE A 53 -2.17 -7.46 -0.67
CA ILE A 53 -1.67 -8.84 -0.66
C ILE A 53 -0.17 -8.88 -0.91
N LEU A 54 0.33 -8.12 -1.89
CA LEU A 54 1.77 -8.05 -2.19
C LEU A 54 2.58 -7.48 -1.02
N LEU A 55 2.07 -6.44 -0.35
CA LEU A 55 2.68 -5.88 0.86
C LEU A 55 2.73 -6.90 2.00
N LEU A 56 1.65 -7.66 2.23
CA LEU A 56 1.63 -8.71 3.25
C LEU A 56 2.60 -9.85 2.93
N LEU A 57 2.64 -10.30 1.68
CA LEU A 57 3.60 -11.32 1.23
C LEU A 57 5.05 -10.83 1.37
N SER A 58 5.30 -9.56 1.04
CA SER A 58 6.60 -8.92 1.25
C SER A 58 6.98 -8.90 2.73
N ALA A 59 6.08 -8.46 3.62
CA ALA A 59 6.32 -8.42 5.05
C ALA A 59 6.76 -9.79 5.60
N ILE A 60 6.01 -10.85 5.24
CA ILE A 60 6.32 -12.23 5.62
C ILE A 60 7.66 -12.69 5.02
N GLY A 61 7.91 -12.39 3.75
CA GLY A 61 9.16 -12.76 3.06
C GLY A 61 10.39 -12.12 3.70
N LEU A 62 10.29 -10.83 4.03
CA LEU A 62 11.35 -10.04 4.65
C LEU A 62 11.66 -10.55 6.07
N GLU A 63 10.64 -10.88 6.89
CA GLU A 63 10.86 -11.48 8.21
C GLU A 63 11.53 -12.86 8.11
N LYS A 64 11.10 -13.68 7.15
CA LYS A 64 11.64 -15.03 6.93
C LYS A 64 12.95 -15.04 6.14
N LYS A 65 13.46 -13.87 5.75
CA LYS A 65 14.70 -13.70 4.97
C LYS A 65 14.74 -14.57 3.69
N THR A 66 13.61 -14.70 3.00
CA THR A 66 13.54 -15.54 1.80
C THR A 66 14.20 -14.87 0.59
N ARG A 67 14.71 -15.67 -0.35
CA ARG A 67 15.39 -15.16 -1.57
C ARG A 67 14.48 -14.38 -2.53
N TRP A 68 13.17 -14.54 -2.40
CA TRP A 68 12.17 -13.85 -3.21
C TRP A 68 11.65 -12.57 -2.53
N ALA A 69 11.95 -12.37 -1.24
CA ALA A 69 11.41 -11.28 -0.44
C ALA A 69 11.66 -9.91 -1.07
N ASP A 70 12.89 -9.66 -1.51
CA ASP A 70 13.32 -8.34 -1.95
C ASP A 70 12.69 -7.99 -3.32
N LYS A 71 12.47 -9.01 -4.18
CA LYS A 71 11.75 -8.84 -5.45
C LYS A 71 10.28 -8.50 -5.23
N ILE A 72 9.61 -9.23 -4.34
CA ILE A 72 8.21 -8.96 -4.00
C ILE A 72 8.08 -7.61 -3.30
N PHE A 73 9.04 -7.25 -2.45
CA PHE A 73 9.08 -5.95 -1.77
C PHE A 73 9.13 -4.80 -2.76
N ILE A 74 10.10 -4.78 -3.69
CA ILE A 74 10.21 -3.70 -4.69
C ILE A 74 8.94 -3.62 -5.54
N PHE A 75 8.38 -4.76 -5.94
CA PHE A 75 7.14 -4.80 -6.71
C PHE A 75 5.94 -4.28 -5.91
N ALA A 76 5.84 -4.63 -4.63
CA ALA A 76 4.78 -4.17 -3.72
C ALA A 76 4.87 -2.66 -3.47
N LEU A 77 6.08 -2.12 -3.28
CA LEU A 77 6.29 -0.66 -3.16
C LEU A 77 5.90 0.06 -4.45
N GLY A 78 6.26 -0.46 -5.62
CA GLY A 78 5.83 0.13 -6.90
C GLY A 78 4.31 0.15 -7.06
N ALA A 79 3.62 -0.91 -6.62
CA ALA A 79 2.16 -0.95 -6.60
C ALA A 79 1.56 0.04 -5.59
N LEU A 80 2.17 0.16 -4.40
CA LEU A 80 1.77 1.12 -3.38
C LEU A 80 2.00 2.57 -3.82
N PHE A 81 3.11 2.87 -4.49
CA PHE A 81 3.37 4.17 -5.11
C PHE A 81 2.22 4.59 -6.04
N TYR A 82 1.79 3.66 -6.91
CA TYR A 82 0.66 3.90 -7.80
C TYR A 82 -0.63 4.20 -7.03
N THR A 83 -0.97 3.40 -6.01
CA THR A 83 -2.21 3.63 -5.22
C THR A 83 -2.13 4.95 -4.45
N LEU A 84 -0.98 5.30 -3.89
CA LEU A 84 -0.79 6.54 -3.14
C LEU A 84 -0.92 7.80 -4.01
N ILE A 85 -0.73 7.69 -5.34
CA ILE A 85 -0.98 8.78 -6.29
C ILE A 85 -2.42 8.75 -6.81
N ALA A 86 -2.96 7.57 -7.09
CA ALA A 86 -4.28 7.42 -7.71
C ALA A 86 -5.44 7.66 -6.73
N SER A 87 -5.31 7.21 -5.48
CA SER A 87 -6.40 7.19 -4.50
C SER A 87 -6.72 8.54 -3.83
N PRO A 88 -5.79 9.50 -3.61
CA PRO A 88 -6.14 10.81 -3.05
C PRO A 88 -7.20 11.56 -3.86
N GLY A 89 -7.19 11.41 -5.19
CA GLY A 89 -8.17 12.03 -6.07
C GLY A 89 -9.62 11.64 -5.75
N TYR A 90 -9.83 10.43 -5.24
CA TYR A 90 -11.12 9.96 -4.74
C TYR A 90 -11.54 10.70 -3.47
N TYR A 91 -10.61 10.89 -2.52
CA TYR A 91 -10.91 11.47 -1.21
C TYR A 91 -10.94 13.00 -1.17
N ILE A 92 -10.28 13.68 -2.12
CA ILE A 92 -10.27 15.16 -2.23
C ILE A 92 -11.69 15.73 -2.44
N HIS A 93 -12.57 14.98 -3.11
CA HIS A 93 -13.98 15.39 -3.29
C HIS A 93 -14.78 15.47 -1.99
N PHE A 94 -14.31 14.86 -0.90
CA PHE A 94 -15.03 14.79 0.37
C PHE A 94 -14.58 15.86 1.39
N GLU A 95 -13.71 16.81 1.01
CA GLU A 95 -13.13 17.85 1.89
C GLU A 95 -12.42 17.33 3.16
N ILE A 96 -12.09 16.03 3.20
CA ILE A 96 -11.43 15.41 4.36
C ILE A 96 -9.91 15.61 4.26
N ALA A 97 -9.47 16.84 4.57
CA ALA A 97 -8.06 17.22 4.56
C ALA A 97 -7.10 16.24 5.30
N PRO A 98 -7.49 15.61 6.44
CA PRO A 98 -6.62 14.64 7.12
C PRO A 98 -6.25 13.41 6.29
N ILE A 99 -7.16 12.92 5.43
CA ILE A 99 -6.91 11.72 4.62
C ILE A 99 -5.87 12.03 3.54
N ALA A 100 -5.95 13.19 2.89
CA ALA A 100 -4.97 13.62 1.89
C ALA A 100 -3.55 13.74 2.49
N VAL A 101 -3.44 14.25 3.71
CA VAL A 101 -2.14 14.34 4.43
C VAL A 101 -1.56 12.96 4.70
N MET A 102 -2.39 11.99 5.13
CA MET A 102 -1.95 10.60 5.34
C MET A 102 -1.38 9.98 4.06
N PHE A 103 -2.06 10.14 2.93
CA PHE A 103 -1.55 9.66 1.63
C PHE A 103 -0.20 10.27 1.27
N PHE A 104 -0.05 11.58 1.47
CA PHE A 104 1.21 12.28 1.19
C PHE A 104 2.36 11.80 2.10
N VAL A 105 2.09 11.59 3.39
CA VAL A 105 3.09 11.05 4.33
C VAL A 105 3.50 9.63 3.93
N LEU A 106 2.53 8.76 3.61
CA LEU A 106 2.81 7.41 3.15
C LEU A 106 3.61 7.41 1.84
N LEU A 107 3.35 8.36 0.93
CA LEU A 107 4.06 8.50 -0.33
C LEU A 107 5.53 8.84 -0.12
N ILE A 108 5.85 9.75 0.79
CA ILE A 108 7.24 10.07 1.13
C ILE A 108 7.95 8.84 1.71
N ILE A 109 7.30 8.12 2.63
CA ILE A 109 7.89 6.92 3.25
C ILE A 109 8.12 5.83 2.19
N ASP A 110 7.15 5.61 1.31
CA ASP A 110 7.24 4.64 0.21
C ASP A 110 8.40 4.97 -0.74
N LEU A 111 8.54 6.24 -1.14
CA LEU A 111 9.65 6.71 -1.97
C LEU A 111 11.02 6.51 -1.31
N VAL A 112 11.13 6.74 0.00
CA VAL A 112 12.37 6.49 0.75
C VAL A 112 12.71 5.00 0.71
N PHE A 113 11.75 4.12 0.98
CA PHE A 113 11.99 2.68 0.90
C PHE A 113 12.33 2.22 -0.51
N LEU A 114 11.63 2.75 -1.52
CA LEU A 114 11.88 2.44 -2.92
C LEU A 114 13.29 2.85 -3.34
N TYR A 115 13.73 4.05 -2.95
CA TYR A 115 15.08 4.55 -3.22
C TYR A 115 16.14 3.65 -2.59
N ILE A 116 15.98 3.29 -1.31
CA ILE A 116 16.95 2.42 -0.62
C ILE A 116 16.96 1.03 -1.26
N ALA A 117 15.80 0.46 -1.57
CA ALA A 117 15.69 -0.87 -2.16
C ALA A 117 16.31 -0.96 -3.56
N LEU A 118 16.23 0.11 -4.36
CA LEU A 118 16.73 0.13 -5.74
C LEU A 118 18.20 0.53 -5.85
N PHE A 119 18.66 1.46 -5.00
CA PHE A 119 19.97 2.10 -5.17
C PHE A 119 20.95 1.85 -4.02
N ASN A 120 20.50 1.29 -2.89
CA ASN A 120 21.33 1.12 -1.71
C ASN A 120 21.05 -0.23 -1.01
N THR A 121 21.25 -1.31 -1.76
CA THR A 121 21.04 -2.69 -1.31
C THR A 121 21.90 -3.10 -0.12
N GLU A 122 23.07 -2.48 0.10
CA GLU A 122 23.93 -2.76 1.26
C GLU A 122 23.25 -2.48 2.60
N GLN A 123 22.20 -1.64 2.62
CA GLN A 123 21.42 -1.36 3.84
C GLN A 123 20.32 -2.40 4.13
N PHE A 124 20.04 -3.30 3.19
CA PHE A 124 19.04 -4.36 3.32
C PHE A 124 19.61 -5.73 3.71
N ASP A 125 20.94 -5.90 3.65
CA ASP A 125 21.69 -7.08 4.11
C ASP A 125 21.91 -7.10 5.64
#